data_AF-A0A0G1KM63-F1
#
_entry.id   AF-A0A0G1KM63-F1
#
_cell.length_a   1.000
_cell.length_b   1.000
_cell.length_c   1.000
_cell.angle_alpha   90.00
_cell.angle_beta   90.00
_cell.angle_gamma   90.00
#
_symmetry.space_group_name_H-M   'P 1'
#
loop_
_entity.id
_entity.type
_entity.pdbx_description
1 polymer ?
#
loop_
_entity_poly.entity_id
_entity_poly.type
_entity_poly.pdbx_seq_one_letter_code
_entity_poly.pdbx_strand_id
1 'polypeptide(L)'
;MNPRKQKNDIKAFIDFFHDACLKIRKEKPKFARGKDGKLAKYALAKFSRVQLEMLAVWFLAKKPKLAPSMGAMLSSNVLLELEREIKKPSFWKDLDSILESSKYDFTKRK
;
A
#
# COMPACT_ATOMS: atom_id res chain seq x y z
N MET A 1 17.89 5.81 -12.42
CA MET A 1 17.27 4.90 -11.42
C MET A 1 17.82 3.50 -11.65
N ASN A 2 18.41 2.83 -10.64
CA ASN A 2 19.01 1.50 -10.84
C ASN A 2 17.90 0.43 -11.04
N PRO A 3 17.86 -0.28 -12.19
CA PRO A 3 16.79 -1.23 -12.50
C PRO A 3 16.68 -2.39 -11.49
N ARG A 4 17.79 -2.77 -10.84
CA ARG A 4 17.78 -3.80 -9.79
C ARG A 4 17.08 -3.31 -8.52
N LYS A 5 17.31 -2.05 -8.14
CA LYS A 5 16.65 -1.42 -6.97
C LYS A 5 15.14 -1.35 -7.18
N GLN A 6 14.70 -0.92 -8.36
CA GLN A 6 13.27 -0.83 -8.68
C GLN A 6 12.58 -2.20 -8.67
N LYS A 7 13.23 -3.24 -9.19
CA LYS A 7 12.70 -4.62 -9.13
C LYS A 7 12.53 -5.10 -7.68
N ASN A 8 13.48 -4.78 -6.82
CA ASN A 8 13.41 -5.11 -5.39
C ASN A 8 12.29 -4.33 -4.69
N ASP A 9 12.11 -3.05 -5.00
CA ASP A 9 11.06 -2.23 -4.39
C ASP A 9 9.65 -2.69 -4.80
N ILE A 10 9.45 -3.11 -6.06
CA ILE A 10 8.18 -3.70 -6.51
C ILE A 10 7.86 -4.96 -5.72
N LYS A 11 8.82 -5.88 -5.60
CA LYS A 11 8.62 -7.12 -4.85
C LYS A 11 8.33 -6.83 -3.38
N ALA A 12 9.15 -6.00 -2.74
CA ALA A 12 9.00 -5.64 -1.34
C ALA A 12 7.63 -4.99 -1.06
N PHE A 13 7.16 -4.12 -1.95
CA PHE A 13 5.84 -3.52 -1.82
C PHE A 13 4.70 -4.53 -1.99
N ILE A 14 4.78 -5.44 -2.97
CA ILE A 14 3.76 -6.49 -3.15
C ILE A 14 3.71 -7.44 -1.95
N ASP A 15 4.87 -7.86 -1.44
CA ASP A 15 4.96 -8.70 -0.25
C ASP A 15 4.37 -7.97 0.97
N PHE A 16 4.69 -6.68 1.12
CA PHE A 16 4.09 -5.85 2.15
C PHE A 16 2.56 -5.78 2.03
N PHE A 17 2.05 -5.51 0.83
CA PHE A 17 0.62 -5.39 0.59
C PHE A 17 -0.11 -6.70 0.93
N HIS A 18 0.51 -7.84 0.60
CA HIS A 18 0.00 -9.16 0.98
C HIS A 18 -0.16 -9.29 2.49
N ASP A 19 0.90 -8.99 3.24
CA ASP A 19 0.86 -9.07 4.71
C ASP A 19 -0.16 -8.09 5.31
N ALA A 20 -0.25 -6.88 4.77
CA ALA A 20 -1.18 -5.87 5.24
C ALA A 20 -2.63 -6.32 5.03
N CYS A 21 -2.97 -6.94 3.90
CA CYS A 21 -4.30 -7.52 3.66
C CYS A 21 -4.62 -8.60 4.71
N LEU A 22 -3.67 -9.49 4.98
CA LEU A 22 -3.85 -10.54 5.98
C LEU A 22 -4.06 -9.99 7.39
N LYS A 23 -3.33 -8.93 7.78
CA LYS A 23 -3.45 -8.39 9.15
C LYS A 23 -4.65 -7.47 9.34
N ILE A 24 -4.97 -6.63 8.35
CA ILE A 24 -6.02 -5.60 8.48
C ILE A 24 -7.37 -6.15 8.04
N ARG A 25 -7.42 -6.82 6.88
CA ARG A 25 -8.66 -7.34 6.30
C ARG A 25 -8.93 -8.80 6.65
N LYS A 26 -7.93 -9.53 7.17
CA LYS A 26 -8.00 -10.99 7.39
C LYS A 26 -8.32 -11.76 6.10
N GLU A 27 -7.94 -11.18 4.96
CA GLU A 27 -8.22 -11.72 3.63
C GLU A 27 -6.92 -11.87 2.84
N LYS A 28 -6.81 -12.96 2.07
CA LYS A 28 -5.69 -13.19 1.16
C LYS A 28 -5.93 -12.45 -0.15
N PRO A 29 -5.11 -11.46 -0.51
CA PRO A 29 -5.26 -10.77 -1.78
C PRO A 29 -4.87 -11.71 -2.93
N LYS A 30 -5.60 -11.65 -4.04
CA LYS A 30 -5.23 -12.34 -5.28
C LYS A 30 -4.41 -11.39 -6.14
N PHE A 31 -3.21 -11.81 -6.51
CA PHE A 31 -2.35 -11.04 -7.40
C PHE A 31 -2.37 -11.58 -8.82
N ALA A 32 -2.54 -10.69 -9.80
CA ALA A 32 -2.37 -10.97 -11.20
C ALA A 32 -0.92 -10.72 -11.62
N ARG A 33 -0.19 -11.81 -11.89
CA ARG A 33 1.22 -11.75 -12.30
C ARG A 33 1.38 -10.84 -13.52
N GLY A 34 2.41 -9.99 -13.49
CA GLY A 34 2.67 -9.00 -14.54
C GLY A 34 1.81 -7.75 -14.42
N LYS A 35 0.47 -7.87 -14.35
CA LYS A 35 -0.44 -6.71 -14.24
C LYS A 35 -0.18 -5.90 -12.97
N ASP A 36 -0.19 -6.55 -11.81
CA ASP A 36 0.02 -5.86 -10.54
C ASP A 36 1.46 -5.35 -10.38
N GLY A 37 2.42 -6.05 -10.99
CA GLY A 37 3.80 -5.57 -11.08
C GLY A 37 3.93 -4.28 -11.89
N LYS A 38 3.18 -4.14 -12.98
CA LYS A 38 3.11 -2.88 -13.76
C LYS A 38 2.47 -1.76 -12.95
N LEU A 39 1.39 -2.04 -12.22
CA LEU A 39 0.73 -1.05 -11.35
C LEU A 39 1.66 -0.59 -10.22
N ALA A 40 2.31 -1.53 -9.53
CA ALA A 40 3.30 -1.23 -8.51
C ALA A 40 4.45 -0.38 -9.06
N LYS A 41 4.98 -0.73 -10.24
CA LYS A 41 6.03 0.05 -10.92
C LYS A 41 5.58 1.48 -11.20
N TYR A 42 4.35 1.66 -11.69
CA TYR A 42 3.77 2.98 -11.96
C TYR A 42 3.60 3.80 -10.68
N ALA A 43 3.10 3.18 -9.61
CA ALA A 43 2.93 3.83 -8.32
C ALA A 43 4.28 4.24 -7.70
N LEU A 44 5.30 3.37 -7.80
CA LEU A 44 6.68 3.62 -7.32
C LEU A 44 7.41 4.71 -8.13
N ALA A 45 6.90 5.11 -9.29
CA ALA A 45 7.41 6.27 -10.00
C ALA A 45 6.90 7.59 -9.41
N LYS A 46 5.81 7.57 -8.64
CA LYS A 46 5.17 8.75 -8.03
C LYS A 46 5.44 8.86 -6.54
N PHE A 47 5.53 7.73 -5.86
CA PHE A 47 5.66 7.63 -4.41
C PHE A 47 6.88 6.80 -4.05
N SER A 48 7.50 7.09 -2.90
CA SER A 48 8.49 6.19 -2.33
C SER A 48 7.83 4.88 -1.89
N ARG A 49 8.61 3.81 -1.77
CA ARG A 49 8.10 2.52 -1.28
C ARG A 49 7.38 2.66 0.06
N VAL A 50 8.00 3.37 1.00
CA VAL A 50 7.44 3.61 2.34
C VAL A 50 6.12 4.37 2.26
N GLN A 51 6.01 5.40 1.41
CA GLN A 51 4.75 6.10 1.20
C GLN A 51 3.65 5.16 0.66
N LEU A 52 3.98 4.28 -0.29
CA LEU A 52 3.01 3.29 -0.79
C LEU A 52 2.59 2.30 0.29
N GLU A 53 3.51 1.84 1.13
CA GLU A 53 3.20 0.95 2.25
C GLU A 53 2.24 1.63 3.25
N MET A 54 2.45 2.90 3.58
CA MET A 54 1.55 3.69 4.43
C MET A 54 0.17 3.87 3.78
N LEU A 55 0.13 4.23 2.49
CA LEU A 55 -1.11 4.36 1.73
C LEU A 55 -1.87 3.03 1.66
N ALA A 56 -1.16 1.90 1.55
CA ALA A 56 -1.77 0.57 1.55
C ALA A 56 -2.46 0.27 2.87
N VAL A 57 -1.81 0.53 4.00
CA VAL A 57 -2.42 0.35 5.34
C VAL A 57 -3.67 1.21 5.47
N TRP A 58 -3.58 2.49 5.13
CA TRP A 58 -4.72 3.40 5.22
C TRP A 58 -5.87 2.97 4.30
N PHE A 59 -5.58 2.63 3.04
CA PHE A 59 -6.57 2.09 2.08
C PHE A 59 -7.27 0.85 2.65
N LEU A 60 -6.47 -0.10 3.12
CA LEU A 60 -6.97 -1.36 3.68
C LEU A 60 -7.75 -1.16 4.97
N ALA A 61 -7.61 -0.06 5.71
CA ALA A 61 -8.44 0.21 6.87
C ALA A 61 -9.70 1.00 6.49
N LYS A 62 -9.54 2.13 5.80
CA LYS A 62 -10.58 3.15 5.59
C LYS A 62 -11.48 2.89 4.38
N LYS A 63 -11.11 2.00 3.47
CA LYS A 63 -11.92 1.66 2.27
C LYS A 63 -12.43 0.21 2.28
N PRO A 64 -13.27 -0.20 3.26
CA PRO A 64 -13.76 -1.57 3.40
C PRO A 64 -14.64 -2.08 2.27
N LYS A 65 -15.26 -1.16 1.55
CA LYS A 65 -16.15 -1.50 0.43
C LYS A 65 -15.38 -1.83 -0.84
N LEU A 66 -14.08 -1.52 -0.91
CA LEU A 66 -13.24 -1.84 -2.06
C LEU A 66 -12.52 -3.16 -1.82
N ALA A 67 -12.34 -3.92 -2.89
CA ALA A 67 -11.61 -5.17 -2.83
C ALA A 67 -10.16 -4.93 -2.35
N PRO A 68 -9.61 -5.77 -1.45
CA PRO A 68 -8.24 -5.68 -0.98
C PRO A 68 -7.28 -6.19 -2.07
N SER A 69 -7.16 -5.42 -3.16
CA SER A 69 -6.37 -5.77 -4.33
C SER A 69 -5.55 -4.58 -4.81
N MET A 70 -4.42 -4.88 -5.46
CA MET A 70 -3.56 -3.86 -6.06
C MET A 70 -4.29 -3.06 -7.14
N GLY A 71 -5.15 -3.72 -7.93
CA GLY A 71 -5.97 -3.06 -8.93
C GLY A 71 -6.93 -2.02 -8.35
N ALA A 72 -7.55 -2.32 -7.21
CA ALA A 72 -8.45 -1.37 -6.54
C ALA A 72 -7.67 -0.19 -5.94
N MET A 73 -6.63 -0.48 -5.16
CA MET A 73 -5.80 0.53 -4.50
C MET A 73 -5.09 1.44 -5.52
N LEU A 74 -4.55 0.85 -6.59
CA LEU A 74 -3.74 1.55 -7.59
C LEU A 74 -4.53 1.95 -8.83
N SER A 75 -5.86 1.92 -8.78
CA SER A 75 -6.69 2.51 -9.82
C SER A 75 -6.45 4.02 -9.88
N SER A 76 -6.56 4.62 -11.07
CA SER A 76 -6.24 6.04 -11.27
C SER A 76 -7.00 6.97 -10.30
N ASN A 77 -8.29 6.71 -10.08
CA ASN A 77 -9.12 7.50 -9.18
C ASN A 77 -8.69 7.37 -7.72
N VAL A 78 -8.43 6.14 -7.27
CA VAL A 78 -7.98 5.90 -5.89
C VAL A 78 -6.58 6.45 -5.67
N LEU A 79 -5.67 6.35 -6.64
CA LEU A 79 -4.34 6.95 -6.55
C LEU A 79 -4.40 8.48 -6.41
N LEU A 80 -5.25 9.15 -7.18
CA LEU A 80 -5.44 10.60 -7.07
C LEU A 80 -6.01 11.00 -5.71
N GLU A 81 -6.93 10.19 -5.17
CA GLU A 81 -7.46 10.39 -3.83
C GLU A 81 -6.36 10.20 -2.77
N LEU A 82 -5.61 9.09 -2.83
CA LEU A 82 -4.52 8.79 -1.90
C LEU A 82 -3.43 9.87 -1.94
N GLU A 83 -3.13 10.44 -3.11
CA GLU A 83 -2.19 11.56 -3.24
C GLU A 83 -2.68 12.83 -2.52
N ARG A 84 -3.99 13.06 -2.49
CA ARG A 84 -4.59 14.18 -1.75
C ARG A 84 -4.63 13.89 -0.26
N GLU A 85 -4.98 12.66 0.13
CA GLU A 85 -5.09 12.26 1.54
C GLU A 85 -3.73 12.31 2.24
N ILE A 86 -2.66 11.79 1.65
CA ILE A 86 -1.33 11.77 2.29
C ILE A 86 -0.78 13.17 2.63
N LYS A 87 -1.29 14.21 1.95
CA LYS A 87 -0.93 15.62 2.21
C LYS A 87 -1.71 16.23 3.39
N LYS A 88 -2.77 15.57 3.86
CA LYS A 88 -3.60 16.06 4.97
C LYS A 88 -3.05 15.63 6.32
N PRO A 89 -3.05 16.49 7.35
CA PRO A 89 -2.67 16.09 8.72
C PRO A 89 -3.56 14.98 9.29
N SER A 90 -4.83 14.91 8.88
CA SER A 90 -5.78 13.88 9.31
C SER A 90 -5.37 12.46 8.88
N PHE A 91 -4.71 12.33 7.73
CA PHE A 91 -4.22 11.04 7.25
C PHE A 91 -3.21 10.43 8.22
N TRP A 92 -2.28 11.24 8.72
CA TRP A 92 -1.25 10.79 9.66
C TRP A 92 -1.85 10.36 11.00
N LYS A 93 -2.81 11.13 11.53
CA LYS A 93 -3.55 10.75 12.74
C LYS A 93 -4.31 9.43 12.58
N ASP A 94 -4.98 9.27 11.44
CA ASP A 94 -5.67 8.02 11.12
C ASP A 94 -4.71 6.85 11.04
N LEU A 95 -3.57 7.05 10.35
CA LEU A 95 -2.56 6.02 10.18
C LEU A 95 -1.98 5.58 11.52
N ASP A 96 -1.61 6.51 12.39
CA ASP A 96 -1.09 6.21 13.74
C ASP A 96 -2.09 5.37 14.53
N SER A 97 -3.38 5.77 14.53
CA SER A 97 -4.44 5.02 15.20
C SER A 97 -4.65 3.62 14.63
N ILE A 98 -4.53 3.45 13.30
CA ILE A 98 -4.58 2.13 12.66
C ILE A 98 -3.40 1.26 13.11
N LEU A 99 -2.19 1.83 13.22
CA LEU A 99 -1.00 1.07 13.58
C LEU A 99 -0.99 0.61 15.03
N GLU A 100 -1.42 1.49 15.94
CA GLU A 100 -1.62 1.16 17.34
C GLU A 100 -2.64 0.02 17.50
N SER A 101 -3.78 0.12 16.82
CA SER A 101 -4.86 -0.88 16.93
C SER A 101 -4.54 -2.21 16.25
N SER A 102 -3.82 -2.20 15.14
CA SER A 102 -3.49 -3.41 14.36
C SER A 102 -2.26 -4.17 14.88
N LYS A 103 -1.60 -3.68 15.95
CA LYS A 103 -0.28 -4.17 16.42
C LYS A 103 0.73 -4.28 15.27
N TYR A 104 0.62 -3.43 14.25
CA TYR A 104 1.42 -3.51 13.04
C TYR A 104 2.67 -2.64 13.20
N ASP A 105 3.76 -3.29 13.59
CA ASP A 105 5.03 -2.62 13.80
C ASP A 105 5.83 -2.54 12.48
N PHE A 106 5.89 -1.34 11.88
CA PHE A 106 6.71 -1.08 10.70
C PHE A 106 8.23 -1.15 10.99
N THR A 107 8.65 -0.99 12.24
CA THR A 107 10.07 -0.91 12.62
C THR A 107 10.75 -2.28 12.69
N LYS A 108 9.98 -3.38 12.68
CA LYS A 108 10.52 -4.76 12.68
C LYS A 108 10.98 -5.27 11.32
N ARG A 109 10.76 -4.51 10.23
CA ARG A 109 11.28 -4.87 8.89
C ARG A 109 12.65 -4.23 8.68
N LYS A 110 13.68 -4.78 9.33
CA LYS A 110 15.09 -4.54 8.97
C LYS A 110 15.48 -5.41 7.80
#